data_AF-A0A7J4AUP4-F1
#
_entry.id   AF-A0A7J4AUP4-F1
#
_cell.length_a   1.000
_cell.length_b   1.000
_cell.length_c   1.000
_cell.angle_alpha   90.00
_cell.angle_beta   90.00
_cell.angle_gamma   90.00
#
_symmetry.space_group_name_H-M   'P 1'
#
loop_
_entity.id
_entity.type
_entity.pdbx_description
1 polymer ?
#
loop_
_entity_poly.entity_id
_entity_poly.type
_entity_poly.pdbx_seq_one_letter_code
_entity_poly.pdbx_strand_id
1 'polypeptide(L)'
;MSVEINTLLTPGEVVEKSWELKKVYIFATNKRLIIRDKTMTMVQRGPINVLHTQDVAYEHINSIEHEIVKPKIKYVIPFFIGAVFLLIIWVISQREFMALLLSFFCFAIAIFGLIYGVVGYEQIVLHTAAGPIYIKARGSEGFFREILYYVRLKKRDKEPNKA
;
A
#
# COMPACT_ATOMS: atom_id res chain seq x y z
N MET A 1 -13.11 13.09 14.57
CA MET A 1 -13.11 12.28 13.33
C MET A 1 -14.37 11.41 13.35
N SER A 2 -15.53 11.95 12.96
CA SER A 2 -16.82 11.24 13.20
C SER A 2 -18.00 11.62 12.31
N VAL A 3 -18.00 12.77 11.62
CA VAL A 3 -19.19 13.23 10.89
C VAL A 3 -19.30 12.65 9.46
N GLU A 4 -18.18 12.32 8.80
CA GLU A 4 -18.20 11.88 7.40
C GLU A 4 -18.38 10.36 7.20
N ILE A 5 -18.16 9.52 8.21
CA ILE A 5 -18.40 8.07 8.08
C ILE A 5 -19.88 7.74 8.26
N ASN A 6 -20.62 8.53 9.04
CA ASN A 6 -22.01 8.28 9.37
C ASN A 6 -22.93 8.32 8.15
N THR A 7 -22.56 9.07 7.11
CA THR A 7 -23.28 9.10 5.83
C THR A 7 -23.05 7.84 4.98
N LEU A 8 -22.02 7.05 5.30
CA LEU A 8 -21.70 5.78 4.65
C LEU A 8 -22.26 4.56 5.41
N LEU A 9 -22.78 4.75 6.62
CA LEU A 9 -23.33 3.65 7.42
C LEU A 9 -24.78 3.35 7.01
N THR A 10 -25.07 2.07 6.78
CA THR A 10 -26.46 1.62 6.65
C THR A 10 -27.17 1.66 8.01
N PRO A 11 -28.51 1.74 8.06
CA PRO A 11 -29.23 1.67 9.33
C PRO A 11 -28.84 0.43 10.15
N GLY A 12 -28.54 0.64 11.43
CA GLY A 12 -28.07 -0.40 12.37
C GLY A 12 -26.62 -0.87 12.13
N GLU A 13 -25.88 -0.24 11.23
CA GLU A 13 -24.46 -0.45 11.06
C GLU A 13 -23.68 0.46 12.02
N VAL A 14 -22.76 -0.14 12.78
CA VAL A 14 -21.96 0.56 13.79
C VAL A 14 -20.50 0.33 13.48
N VAL A 15 -19.70 1.40 13.52
CA VAL A 15 -18.24 1.30 13.43
C VAL A 15 -17.73 0.74 14.74
N GLU A 16 -17.11 -0.43 14.68
CA GLU A 16 -16.56 -1.12 15.85
C GLU A 16 -15.08 -0.82 16.02
N LYS A 17 -14.36 -0.66 14.90
CA LYS A 17 -12.93 -0.35 14.90
C LYS A 17 -12.55 0.48 13.69
N SER A 18 -11.57 1.35 13.85
CA SER A 18 -11.04 2.15 12.76
C SER A 18 -9.52 2.19 12.78
N TRP A 19 -8.96 2.30 11.59
CA TRP A 19 -7.53 2.36 11.37
C TRP A 19 -7.22 3.49 10.42
N GLU A 20 -6.21 4.26 10.78
CA GLU A 20 -5.72 5.37 9.98
C GLU A 20 -4.32 5.05 9.46
N LEU A 21 -4.22 4.96 8.13
CA LEU A 21 -2.96 4.82 7.42
C LEU A 21 -2.60 6.12 6.71
N LYS A 22 -1.34 6.27 6.30
CA LYS A 22 -0.85 7.48 5.62
C LYS A 22 -1.69 7.88 4.40
N LYS A 23 -2.24 6.91 3.67
CA LYS A 23 -3.05 7.13 2.45
C LYS A 23 -4.46 6.56 2.51
N VAL A 24 -4.83 5.84 3.55
CA VAL A 24 -6.11 5.09 3.58
C VAL A 24 -6.71 5.17 4.97
N TYR A 25 -8.03 5.29 5.07
CA TYR A 25 -8.79 4.98 6.28
C TYR A 25 -9.47 3.63 6.08
N ILE A 26 -9.42 2.78 7.10
CA ILE A 26 -10.14 1.50 7.11
C ILE A 26 -11.08 1.53 8.31
N PHE A 27 -12.37 1.33 8.08
CA PHE A 27 -13.37 1.24 9.12
C PHE A 27 -13.95 -0.17 9.10
N ALA A 28 -13.80 -0.91 10.19
CA ALA A 28 -14.51 -2.14 10.41
C ALA A 28 -15.84 -1.83 11.12
N THR A 29 -16.93 -2.17 10.44
CA THR A 29 -18.26 -2.13 11.02
C THR A 29 -18.69 -3.52 11.45
N ASN A 30 -19.84 -3.65 12.11
CA ASN A 30 -20.46 -4.94 12.40
C ASN A 30 -20.92 -5.70 11.13
N LYS A 31 -20.91 -5.07 9.94
CA LYS A 31 -21.39 -5.67 8.67
C LYS A 31 -20.30 -5.83 7.60
N ARG A 32 -19.37 -4.87 7.50
CA ARG A 32 -18.40 -4.78 6.39
C ARG A 32 -17.14 -4.02 6.77
N LEU A 33 -16.12 -4.14 5.93
CA LEU A 33 -14.98 -3.23 5.89
C LEU A 33 -15.27 -2.09 4.90
N ILE A 34 -15.04 -0.86 5.33
CA ILE A 34 -15.11 0.35 4.51
C ILE A 34 -13.68 0.87 4.36
N ILE A 35 -13.17 0.89 3.14
CA ILE A 35 -11.81 1.33 2.82
C ILE A 35 -11.92 2.63 2.04
N ARG A 36 -11.34 3.72 2.56
CA ARG A 36 -11.40 5.06 1.96
C ARG A 36 -10.00 5.57 1.67
N ASP A 37 -9.71 5.92 0.42
CA ASP A 37 -8.44 6.57 0.05
C ASP A 37 -8.44 8.04 0.51
N LYS A 38 -7.37 8.47 1.17
CA LYS A 38 -7.13 9.85 1.62
C LYS A 38 -6.61 10.76 0.50
N THR A 39 -5.98 10.16 -0.50
CA THR A 39 -5.24 10.88 -1.55
C THR A 39 -6.09 11.21 -2.77
N MET A 40 -7.25 10.58 -2.92
CA MET A 40 -8.22 10.97 -3.95
C MET A 40 -9.00 12.18 -3.45
N THR A 41 -8.65 13.35 -3.99
CA THR A 41 -9.46 14.56 -3.95
C THR A 41 -10.89 14.24 -4.39
N MET A 42 -11.89 14.82 -3.74
CA MET A 42 -13.30 14.67 -4.12
C MET A 42 -13.44 14.95 -5.63
N VAL A 43 -13.67 13.91 -6.43
CA VAL A 43 -13.97 14.10 -7.84
C VAL A 43 -15.46 14.44 -7.88
N GLN A 44 -15.78 15.72 -8.09
CA GLN A 44 -17.15 16.14 -8.39
C GLN A 44 -17.58 15.49 -9.70
N ARG A 45 -18.49 14.53 -9.63
CA ARG A 45 -19.27 14.06 -10.78
C ARG A 45 -20.71 14.53 -10.57
N GLY A 46 -21.02 15.73 -11.05
CA GLY A 46 -22.33 16.36 -10.84
C GLY A 46 -22.55 16.81 -9.38
N PRO A 47 -23.78 16.79 -8.85
CA PRO A 47 -24.08 17.22 -7.48
C PRO A 47 -23.57 16.24 -6.39
N ILE A 48 -22.87 15.18 -6.78
CA ILE A 48 -22.44 14.10 -5.88
C ILE A 48 -20.92 14.10 -5.77
N ASN A 49 -20.41 14.27 -4.54
CA ASN A 49 -19.00 14.08 -4.22
C ASN A 49 -18.72 12.57 -4.15
N VAL A 50 -18.11 11.99 -5.19
CA VAL A 50 -17.75 10.57 -5.18
C VAL A 50 -16.38 10.42 -4.52
N LEU A 51 -16.39 10.05 -3.25
CA LEU A 51 -15.22 9.52 -2.55
C LEU A 51 -14.93 8.11 -3.09
N HIS A 52 -13.67 7.80 -3.38
CA HIS A 52 -13.28 6.43 -3.74
C HIS A 52 -13.29 5.56 -2.47
N THR A 53 -14.49 5.13 -2.13
CA THR A 53 -14.79 4.22 -1.02
C THR A 53 -15.01 2.84 -1.60
N GLN A 54 -14.35 1.84 -1.03
CA GLN A 54 -14.57 0.43 -1.34
C GLN A 54 -15.20 -0.22 -0.12
N ASP A 55 -16.37 -0.81 -0.33
CA ASP A 55 -17.13 -1.49 0.70
C ASP A 55 -17.04 -3.01 0.48
N VAL A 56 -16.59 -3.74 1.49
CA VAL A 56 -16.37 -5.19 1.40
C VAL A 56 -17.09 -5.88 2.55
N ALA A 57 -18.22 -6.53 2.25
CA ALA A 57 -18.93 -7.36 3.23
C ALA A 57 -18.04 -8.53 3.68
N TYR A 58 -18.06 -8.86 4.97
CA TYR A 58 -17.18 -9.91 5.51
C TYR A 58 -17.40 -11.28 4.86
N GLU A 59 -18.64 -11.57 4.48
CA GLU A 59 -19.03 -12.80 3.77
C GLU A 59 -18.39 -12.93 2.39
N HIS A 60 -18.03 -11.81 1.75
CA HIS A 60 -17.37 -11.80 0.45
C HIS A 60 -15.84 -11.91 0.55
N ILE A 61 -15.26 -11.92 1.76
CA ILE A 61 -13.82 -12.05 1.97
C ILE A 61 -13.49 -13.53 2.07
N ASN A 62 -12.94 -14.11 1.00
CA ASN A 62 -12.56 -15.52 0.94
C ASN A 62 -11.30 -15.77 1.77
N SER A 63 -10.25 -15.01 1.51
CA SER A 63 -9.01 -15.04 2.28
C SER A 63 -8.43 -13.63 2.42
N ILE A 64 -7.57 -13.46 3.43
CA ILE A 64 -6.85 -12.22 3.68
C ILE A 64 -5.38 -12.55 3.90
N GLU A 65 -4.52 -11.90 3.14
CA GLU A 65 -3.09 -12.15 3.09
C GLU A 65 -2.34 -10.85 3.32
N HIS A 66 -1.23 -10.94 4.06
CA HIS A 66 -0.24 -9.88 4.14
C HIS A 66 0.87 -10.24 3.17
N GLU A 67 1.09 -9.37 2.19
CA GLU A 67 2.11 -9.57 1.18
C GLU A 67 3.16 -8.46 1.28
N ILE A 68 4.42 -8.88 1.37
CA ILE A 68 5.55 -7.97 1.26
C ILE A 68 5.89 -7.88 -0.23
N VAL A 69 5.43 -6.82 -0.89
CA VAL A 69 5.77 -6.57 -2.29
C VAL A 69 7.21 -6.14 -2.34
N LYS A 70 8.09 -7.08 -2.69
CA LYS A 70 9.48 -6.79 -2.99
C LYS A 70 9.54 -5.86 -4.20
N PRO A 71 10.42 -4.85 -4.19
CA PRO A 71 10.57 -3.98 -5.34
C PRO A 71 11.00 -4.82 -6.55
N LYS A 72 10.43 -4.52 -7.72
CA LYS A 72 10.81 -5.20 -8.96
C LYS A 72 12.29 -4.89 -9.25
N ILE A 73 13.15 -5.90 -9.12
CA ILE A 73 14.60 -5.85 -9.39
C ILE A 73 14.94 -5.34 -10.80
N LYS A 74 13.95 -5.23 -11.69
CA LYS A 74 14.09 -4.72 -13.07
C LYS A 74 14.86 -3.40 -13.16
N TYR A 75 14.82 -2.54 -12.14
CA TYR A 75 15.54 -1.26 -12.14
C TYR A 75 16.95 -1.34 -11.51
N VAL A 76 17.27 -2.39 -10.75
CA VAL A 76 18.56 -2.55 -10.05
C VAL A 76 19.66 -2.99 -11.01
N ILE A 77 19.35 -3.89 -11.96
CA ILE A 77 20.34 -4.42 -12.91
C ILE A 77 20.88 -3.34 -13.88
N PRO A 78 20.04 -2.55 -14.61
CA PRO A 78 20.56 -1.49 -15.46
C PRO A 78 21.29 -0.41 -14.66
N PHE A 79 20.93 -0.24 -13.39
CA PHE A 79 21.61 0.64 -12.46
C PHE A 79 23.06 0.20 -12.21
N PHE A 80 23.26 -1.06 -11.81
CA PHE A 80 24.59 -1.64 -11.58
C PHE A 80 25.46 -1.59 -12.83
N ILE A 81 24.88 -1.90 -13.99
CA ILE A 81 25.59 -1.84 -15.29
C ILE A 81 26.03 -0.41 -15.58
N GLY A 82 25.16 0.59 -15.35
CA GLY A 82 25.51 2.01 -15.50
C GLY A 82 26.66 2.43 -14.57
N ALA A 83 26.62 2.05 -13.30
CA ALA A 83 27.67 2.37 -12.33
C ALA A 83 29.04 1.77 -12.72
N VAL A 84 29.06 0.51 -13.16
CA VAL A 84 30.29 -0.16 -13.62
C VAL A 84 30.85 0.50 -14.88
N PHE A 85 30.00 0.82 -15.86
CA PHE A 85 30.44 1.48 -17.10
C PHE A 85 31.04 2.88 -16.84
N LEU A 86 30.44 3.63 -15.90
CA LEU A 86 30.93 4.94 -15.50
C LEU A 86 32.27 4.87 -14.74
N LEU A 87 32.48 3.82 -13.96
CA LEU A 87 33.77 3.58 -13.28
C LEU A 87 34.89 3.29 -14.29
N ILE A 88 34.59 2.61 -15.39
CA ILE A 88 35.54 2.38 -16.50
C ILE A 88 35.87 3.71 -17.21
N ILE A 89 34.86 4.55 -17.48
CA ILE A 89 35.10 5.89 -18.07
C ILE A 89 35.95 6.76 -17.14
N TRP A 90 35.72 6.68 -15.83
CA TRP A 90 36.51 7.39 -14.83
C TRP A 90 37.99 6.98 -14.87
N VAL A 91 38.29 5.68 -14.98
CA VAL A 91 39.67 5.16 -15.06
C VAL A 91 40.40 5.64 -16.32
N ILE A 92 39.68 5.79 -17.45
CA ILE A 92 40.28 6.13 -18.75
C ILE A 92 40.44 7.66 -18.92
N SER A 93 39.53 8.45 -18.34
CA SER A 93 39.55 9.91 -18.44
C SER A 93 40.56 10.51 -17.47
N GLN A 94 41.84 10.60 -17.86
CA GLN A 94 42.93 11.22 -17.06
C GLN A 94 42.75 12.74 -16.77
N ARG A 95 41.56 13.31 -16.98
CA ARG A 95 41.22 14.71 -16.65
C ARG A 95 40.47 14.76 -15.32
N GLU A 96 41.24 15.01 -14.26
CA GLU A 96 40.83 14.87 -12.86
C GLU A 96 39.52 15.58 -12.50
N PHE A 97 39.28 16.79 -13.02
CA PHE A 97 38.11 17.59 -12.63
C PHE A 97 36.78 17.10 -13.24
N MET A 98 36.80 16.75 -14.53
CA MET A 98 35.59 16.29 -15.23
C MET A 98 35.22 14.87 -14.80
N ALA A 99 36.22 14.06 -14.45
CA ALA A 99 36.06 12.73 -13.87
C ALA A 99 35.44 12.80 -12.46
N LEU A 100 35.78 13.80 -11.65
CA LEU A 100 35.25 13.97 -10.29
C LEU A 100 33.75 14.32 -10.29
N LEU A 101 33.32 15.26 -11.14
CA LEU A 101 31.92 15.66 -11.27
C LEU A 101 31.05 14.51 -11.80
N LEU A 102 31.55 13.77 -12.79
CA LEU A 102 30.86 12.61 -13.33
C LEU A 102 30.73 11.53 -12.26
N SER A 103 31.81 11.18 -11.56
CA SER A 103 31.78 10.19 -10.47
C SER A 103 30.82 10.56 -9.34
N PHE A 104 30.77 11.84 -8.94
CA PHE A 104 29.82 12.33 -7.94
C PHE A 104 28.37 12.18 -8.41
N PHE A 105 28.06 12.57 -9.65
CA PHE A 105 26.71 12.43 -10.23
C PHE A 105 26.29 10.95 -10.30
N CYS A 106 27.22 10.07 -10.67
CA CYS A 106 26.99 8.63 -10.75
C CYS A 106 26.74 8.01 -9.37
N PHE A 107 27.54 8.40 -8.37
CA PHE A 107 27.35 7.97 -6.99
C PHE A 107 26.02 8.46 -6.41
N ALA A 108 25.62 9.71 -6.70
CA ALA A 108 24.33 10.27 -6.30
C ALA A 108 23.16 9.50 -6.93
N ILE A 109 23.25 9.21 -8.24
CA ILE A 109 22.26 8.37 -8.94
C ILE A 109 22.25 6.95 -8.34
N ALA A 110 23.38 6.42 -7.87
CA ALA A 110 23.49 5.11 -7.21
C ALA A 110 22.82 5.04 -5.86
N ILE A 111 23.06 6.04 -5.02
CA ILE A 111 22.35 6.17 -3.76
C ILE A 111 20.85 6.34 -4.02
N PHE A 112 20.46 7.14 -5.02
CA PHE A 112 19.04 7.31 -5.36
C PHE A 112 18.42 6.00 -5.88
N GLY A 113 19.12 5.28 -6.76
CA GLY A 113 18.70 3.97 -7.26
C GLY A 113 18.58 2.92 -6.16
N LEU A 114 19.50 2.92 -5.18
CA LEU A 114 19.43 2.06 -4.00
C LEU A 114 18.27 2.45 -3.08
N ILE A 115 18.13 3.74 -2.75
CA ILE A 115 17.05 4.22 -1.88
C ILE A 115 15.70 3.89 -2.50
N TYR A 116 15.47 4.20 -3.77
CA TYR A 116 14.16 4.02 -4.41
C TYR A 116 13.93 2.60 -4.94
N GLY A 117 15.00 1.88 -5.29
CA GLY A 117 14.94 0.51 -5.80
C GLY A 117 14.79 -0.54 -4.70
N VAL A 118 15.10 -0.23 -3.43
CA VAL A 118 15.01 -1.17 -2.30
C VAL A 118 13.73 -1.00 -1.47
N VAL A 119 12.95 0.07 -1.67
CA VAL A 119 11.70 0.25 -0.90
C VAL A 119 10.62 -0.72 -1.38
N GLY A 120 10.63 -1.93 -0.82
CA GLY A 120 9.45 -2.77 -0.77
C GLY A 120 8.32 -2.05 -0.04
N TYR A 121 7.08 -2.40 -0.37
CA TYR A 121 5.95 -1.94 0.40
C TYR A 121 5.12 -3.12 0.84
N GLU A 122 4.58 -3.00 2.04
CA GLU A 122 3.63 -3.96 2.57
C GLU A 122 2.24 -3.67 2.00
N GLN A 123 1.49 -4.72 1.70
CA GLN A 123 0.10 -4.60 1.28
C GLN A 123 -0.75 -5.68 1.94
N ILE A 124 -2.01 -5.32 2.23
CA ILE A 124 -3.03 -6.31 2.55
C ILE A 124 -3.74 -6.65 1.25
N VAL A 125 -3.85 -7.94 0.96
CA VAL A 125 -4.64 -8.44 -0.15
C VAL A 125 -5.90 -9.09 0.42
N LEU A 126 -7.05 -8.51 0.11
CA LEU A 126 -8.35 -9.11 0.39
C LEU A 126 -8.79 -9.86 -0.86
N HIS A 127 -8.78 -11.19 -0.81
CA HIS A 127 -9.28 -12.01 -1.90
C HIS A 127 -10.80 -12.10 -1.79
N THR A 128 -11.52 -11.44 -2.71
CA THR A 128 -12.99 -11.47 -2.76
C THR A 128 -13.50 -12.23 -3.97
N ALA A 129 -14.79 -12.57 -3.99
CA ALA A 129 -15.42 -13.20 -5.16
C ALA A 129 -15.36 -12.32 -6.43
N ALA A 130 -15.28 -10.99 -6.28
CA ALA A 130 -15.14 -10.03 -7.38
C ALA A 130 -13.69 -9.82 -7.84
N GLY A 131 -12.72 -10.46 -7.16
CA GLY A 131 -11.29 -10.29 -7.40
C GLY A 131 -10.52 -9.78 -6.17
N PRO A 132 -9.18 -9.71 -6.25
CA PRO A 132 -8.33 -9.26 -5.16
C PRO A 132 -8.38 -7.72 -5.01
N ILE A 133 -8.58 -7.25 -3.77
CA ILE A 133 -8.50 -5.85 -3.38
C ILE A 133 -7.16 -5.61 -2.68
N TYR A 134 -6.34 -4.74 -3.27
CA TYR A 134 -5.00 -4.43 -2.79
C TYR A 134 -5.00 -3.14 -1.96
N ILE A 135 -4.80 -3.27 -0.66
CA ILE A 135 -4.66 -2.14 0.25
C ILE A 135 -3.17 -1.89 0.47
N LYS A 136 -2.62 -0.91 -0.26
CA LYS A 136 -1.23 -0.49 -0.09
C LYS A 136 -1.10 0.33 1.19
N ALA A 137 -0.40 -0.21 2.17
CA ALA A 137 -0.27 0.41 3.48
C ALA A 137 1.20 0.40 3.91
N ARG A 138 1.71 1.54 4.39
CA ARG A 138 2.92 1.52 5.21
C ARG A 138 2.47 1.48 6.66
N GLY A 139 2.54 0.30 7.27
CA GLY A 139 2.18 0.04 8.67
C GLY A 139 3.25 -0.81 9.35
N SER A 140 3.17 -0.97 10.66
CA SER A 140 3.98 -1.96 11.38
C SER A 140 3.36 -3.35 11.23
N GLU A 141 4.16 -4.42 11.31
CA GLU A 141 3.66 -5.79 11.26
C GLU A 141 2.51 -6.05 12.26
N GLY A 142 2.56 -5.42 13.45
CA GLY A 142 1.51 -5.48 14.46
C GLY A 142 0.17 -4.91 14.00
N PHE A 143 0.18 -3.83 13.21
CA PHE A 143 -1.03 -3.25 12.61
C PHE A 143 -1.71 -4.22 11.64
N PHE A 144 -0.91 -4.85 10.77
CA PHE A 144 -1.42 -5.82 9.81
C PHE A 144 -2.02 -7.04 10.51
N ARG A 145 -1.32 -7.55 11.53
CA ARG A 145 -1.83 -8.65 12.37
C ARG A 145 -3.15 -8.30 13.04
N GLU A 146 -3.32 -7.07 13.50
CA GLU A 146 -4.55 -6.62 14.14
C GLU A 146 -5.75 -6.60 13.18
N ILE A 147 -5.59 -6.07 11.97
CA ILE A 147 -6.64 -6.10 10.93
C ILE A 147 -6.97 -7.55 10.55
N LEU A 148 -5.93 -8.35 10.27
CA LEU A 148 -6.08 -9.77 9.94
C LEU A 148 -6.87 -10.51 11.02
N TYR A 149 -6.51 -10.28 12.29
CA TYR A 149 -7.18 -10.88 13.44
C TYR A 149 -8.65 -10.47 13.51
N TYR A 150 -8.93 -9.17 13.37
CA TYR A 150 -10.30 -8.65 13.44
C TYR A 150 -11.21 -9.22 12.35
N VAL A 151 -10.73 -9.24 11.11
CA VAL A 151 -11.49 -9.77 9.97
C VAL A 151 -11.75 -11.27 10.13
N ARG A 152 -10.75 -12.03 10.62
CA ARG A 152 -10.92 -13.46 10.93
C ARG A 152 -11.96 -13.71 12.02
N LEU A 153 -11.96 -12.89 13.07
CA LEU A 153 -12.96 -12.98 14.14
C LEU A 153 -14.38 -12.78 13.59
N LYS A 154 -14.58 -11.72 12.80
CA LYS A 154 -15.90 -11.41 12.21
C LYS A 154 -16.39 -12.45 11.21
N LYS A 155 -15.48 -13.08 10.47
CA LYS A 155 -15.84 -14.21 9.60
C LYS A 155 -16.30 -15.42 10.43
N ARG A 156 -15.62 -15.70 11.55
CA ARG A 156 -16.00 -16.79 12.46
C ARG A 156 -17.39 -16.59 13.06
N ASP A 157 -17.73 -15.37 13.48
CA ASP A 157 -19.05 -15.04 14.03
C ASP A 157 -20.20 -15.29 13.03
N LYS A 158 -19.91 -15.29 11.72
CA LYS A 158 -20.88 -15.53 10.64
C LYS A 158 -20.98 -16.99 10.20
N GLU A 159 -20.03 -17.83 10.59
CA GLU A 159 -20.06 -19.28 10.37
C GLU A 159 -20.13 -20.06 11.71
N PRO A 160 -21.16 -19.83 12.57
CA PRO A 160 -21.21 -20.45 13.90
C PRO A 160 -21.33 -21.99 13.86
N ASN A 161 -21.71 -22.56 12.71
CA ASN A 161 -22.01 -23.99 12.54
C ASN A 161 -20.87 -24.82 11.93
N LYS A 162 -19.62 -24.32 11.87
CA LYS A 162 -18.43 -25.14 11.53
C LYS A 162 -17.55 -25.35 12.75
N ALA A 163 -18.14 -25.86 13.84
CA ALA A 163 -17.41 -26.49 14.93
C ALA A 163 -17.27 -27.98 14.63
#